data_AF-F2NMZ1-F1
#
_entry.id   AF-F2NMZ1-F1
#
_cell.length_a   1.000
_cell.length_b   1.000
_cell.length_c   1.000
_cell.angle_alpha   90.00
_cell.angle_beta   90.00
_cell.angle_gamma   90.00
#
_symmetry.space_group_name_H-M   'P 1'
#
loop_
_entity.id
_entity.type
_entity.pdbx_description
1 polymer ?
#
loop_
_entity_poly.entity_id
_entity_poly.type
_entity_poly.pdbx_seq_one_letter_code
_entity_poly.pdbx_strand_id
1 'polypeptide(L)'
;MKPTEDSPSSIVPCPHCGATREESGGYRRRKLRTFRGIQEVRVKRIRCAQCKRQKRALYPEDCPRSRWYAISIQEHFLILASHRAPESVQNDLAKNLGFPLTRPTRLRWLRSAGARAKRLLQRENRLLRGRVYWGSVDEWAFGRGPKGYGYLYFEAWTGCPLWGDLGHRRRYERVRELLWRLPPRLGVVSDGAQEVGEALGWLGRRLLWARCAFHLMREVRAKVDRKAVGGDTGGSEGAAGAWAWGEGGVLLEGASAPVG
;
A
#
# COMPACT_ATOMS: atom_id res chain seq x y z
N MET A 1 -36.83 2.75 0.12
CA MET A 1 -35.91 2.54 -1.03
C MET A 1 -36.30 1.25 -1.73
N LYS A 2 -36.83 1.34 -2.96
CA LYS A 2 -37.04 0.17 -3.82
C LYS A 2 -35.65 -0.38 -4.23
N PRO A 3 -35.46 -1.72 -4.30
CA PRO A 3 -34.22 -2.25 -4.84
C PRO A 3 -34.14 -1.85 -6.32
N THR A 4 -33.06 -1.15 -6.68
CA THR A 4 -32.73 -0.81 -8.06
C THR A 4 -32.56 -2.08 -8.89
N GLU A 5 -32.99 -1.98 -10.15
CA GLU A 5 -33.08 -3.04 -11.14
C GLU A 5 -31.75 -3.79 -11.34
N ASP A 6 -31.89 -5.10 -11.55
CA ASP A 6 -30.82 -6.09 -11.65
C ASP A 6 -29.80 -5.71 -12.76
N SER A 7 -28.54 -5.49 -12.38
CA SER A 7 -27.39 -5.45 -13.29
C SER A 7 -27.39 -6.68 -14.22
N PRO A 8 -26.88 -6.58 -15.47
CA PRO A 8 -27.00 -7.65 -16.47
C PRO A 8 -26.40 -8.94 -15.94
N SER A 9 -27.27 -9.90 -15.62
CA SER A 9 -26.83 -11.16 -15.05
C SER A 9 -26.13 -11.94 -16.15
N SER A 10 -24.81 -12.09 -16.04
CA SER A 10 -24.11 -13.12 -16.82
C SER A 10 -24.85 -14.45 -16.62
N ILE A 11 -25.21 -15.11 -17.72
CA ILE A 11 -25.88 -16.40 -17.72
C ILE A 11 -24.88 -17.42 -17.20
N VAL A 12 -24.88 -17.63 -15.89
CA VAL A 12 -24.04 -18.65 -15.24
C VAL A 12 -24.71 -20.00 -15.47
N PRO A 13 -24.04 -21.09 -15.86
CA PRO A 13 -24.66 -22.43 -15.90
C PRO A 13 -24.87 -23.01 -14.48
N CYS A 14 -25.84 -23.90 -14.30
CA CYS A 14 -25.98 -24.62 -13.04
C CYS A 14 -24.77 -25.55 -12.82
N PRO A 15 -24.04 -25.47 -11.69
CA PRO A 15 -22.87 -26.33 -11.45
C PRO A 15 -23.23 -27.82 -11.25
N HIS A 16 -24.51 -28.16 -11.13
CA HIS A 16 -24.97 -29.53 -10.91
C HIS A 16 -25.53 -30.22 -12.16
N CYS A 17 -26.18 -29.47 -13.05
CA CYS A 17 -26.89 -30.05 -14.21
C CYS A 17 -26.69 -29.26 -15.52
N GLY A 18 -25.85 -28.23 -15.53
CA GLY A 18 -25.56 -27.42 -16.72
C GLY A 18 -26.68 -26.44 -17.12
N ALA A 19 -27.91 -26.63 -16.66
CA ALA A 19 -29.05 -25.80 -17.03
C ALA A 19 -28.87 -24.32 -16.64
N THR A 20 -29.34 -23.42 -17.51
CA THR A 20 -29.19 -21.96 -17.33
C THR A 20 -30.38 -21.33 -16.61
N ARG A 21 -31.58 -21.92 -16.72
CA ARG A 21 -32.83 -21.38 -16.17
C ARG A 21 -32.78 -21.21 -14.64
N GLU A 22 -33.10 -20.01 -14.18
CA GLU A 22 -33.04 -19.59 -12.78
C GLU A 22 -34.44 -19.42 -12.19
N GLU A 23 -34.58 -19.69 -10.90
CA GLU A 23 -35.76 -19.32 -10.10
C GLU A 23 -35.33 -18.77 -8.73
N SER A 24 -36.23 -18.00 -8.11
CA SER A 24 -35.99 -17.45 -6.76
C SER A 24 -36.00 -18.58 -5.73
N GLY A 25 -34.89 -18.73 -5.00
CA GLY A 25 -34.78 -19.59 -3.82
C GLY A 25 -35.13 -18.87 -2.52
N GLY A 26 -35.78 -17.70 -2.60
CA GLY A 26 -36.07 -16.83 -1.47
C GLY A 26 -34.85 -16.00 -1.00
N TYR A 27 -34.91 -15.55 0.24
CA TYR A 27 -33.88 -14.68 0.83
C TYR A 27 -33.29 -15.30 2.09
N ARG A 28 -31.98 -15.13 2.27
CA ARG A 28 -31.29 -15.38 3.54
C ARG A 28 -31.05 -14.06 4.24
N ARG A 29 -31.35 -14.01 5.54
CA ARG A 29 -30.97 -12.89 6.41
C ARG A 29 -29.51 -13.01 6.83
N ARG A 30 -28.80 -11.88 6.84
CA ARG A 30 -27.40 -11.81 7.27
C ARG A 30 -27.19 -10.53 8.06
N LYS A 31 -26.44 -10.62 9.16
CA LYS A 31 -26.02 -9.45 9.93
C LYS A 31 -24.75 -8.86 9.31
N LEU A 32 -24.79 -7.58 8.95
CA LEU A 32 -23.66 -6.80 8.47
C LEU A 32 -23.35 -5.69 9.48
N ARG A 33 -22.08 -5.55 9.87
CA ARG A 33 -21.62 -4.45 10.70
C ARG A 33 -21.33 -3.23 9.84
N THR A 34 -21.95 -2.09 10.16
CA THR A 34 -21.85 -0.82 9.44
C THR A 34 -21.56 0.31 10.44
N PHE A 35 -21.27 1.52 9.94
CA PHE A 35 -21.17 2.71 10.81
C PHE A 35 -22.46 3.04 11.56
N ARG A 36 -23.61 2.53 11.09
CA ARG A 36 -24.92 2.70 11.73
C ARG A 36 -25.27 1.54 12.68
N GLY A 37 -24.29 0.72 13.05
CA GLY A 37 -24.50 -0.48 13.85
C GLY A 37 -24.73 -1.74 13.00
N ILE A 38 -25.36 -2.75 13.62
CA ILE A 38 -25.62 -4.05 13.00
C ILE A 38 -26.91 -3.96 12.17
N GLN A 39 -26.79 -4.13 10.86
CA GLN A 39 -27.92 -4.14 9.94
C GLN A 39 -28.24 -5.56 9.47
N GLU A 40 -29.53 -5.85 9.31
CA GLU A 40 -29.98 -7.08 8.65
C GLU A 40 -30.06 -6.85 7.14
N VAL A 41 -29.29 -7.64 6.40
CA VAL A 41 -29.20 -7.59 4.94
C VAL A 41 -29.82 -8.87 4.37
N ARG A 42 -30.67 -8.71 3.37
CA ARG A 42 -31.31 -9.82 2.65
C ARG A 42 -30.48 -10.20 1.44
N VAL A 43 -29.98 -11.44 1.43
CA VAL A 43 -29.22 -12.03 0.33
C VAL A 43 -30.16 -12.90 -0.49
N LYS A 44 -30.37 -12.58 -1.77
CA LYS A 44 -31.25 -13.35 -2.67
C LYS A 44 -30.57 -14.66 -3.03
N ARG A 45 -31.26 -15.78 -2.82
CA ARG A 45 -30.81 -17.11 -3.25
C ARG A 45 -31.35 -17.38 -4.63
N ILE A 46 -30.49 -17.87 -5.52
CA ILE A 46 -30.87 -18.28 -6.87
C ILE A 46 -30.76 -19.80 -6.94
N ARG A 47 -31.85 -20.45 -7.34
CA ARG A 47 -31.91 -21.90 -7.58
C ARG A 47 -31.96 -22.20 -9.06
N CYS A 48 -31.51 -23.39 -9.43
CA CYS A 48 -31.75 -23.93 -10.76
C CYS A 48 -33.22 -24.33 -10.87
N ALA A 49 -33.91 -23.87 -11.91
CA ALA A 49 -35.32 -24.21 -12.12
C ALA A 49 -35.54 -25.71 -12.41
N GLN A 50 -34.52 -26.41 -12.93
CA GLN A 50 -34.58 -27.82 -13.29
C GLN A 50 -34.31 -28.73 -12.07
N CYS A 51 -33.11 -28.66 -11.47
CA CYS A 51 -32.74 -29.57 -10.37
C CYS A 51 -33.04 -29.01 -8.97
N LYS A 52 -33.62 -27.80 -8.87
CA LYS A 52 -34.00 -27.11 -7.62
C LYS A 52 -32.85 -26.83 -6.63
N ARG A 53 -31.60 -27.19 -6.96
CA ARG A 53 -30.41 -26.93 -6.14
C ARG A 53 -29.98 -25.47 -6.22
N GLN A 54 -29.34 -24.99 -5.15
CA GLN A 54 -28.84 -23.61 -5.09
C GLN A 54 -27.69 -23.42 -6.09
N LYS A 55 -27.86 -22.46 -7.00
CA LYS A 55 -26.90 -22.12 -8.05
C LYS A 55 -25.93 -21.03 -7.59
N ARG A 56 -26.46 -19.93 -7.07
CA ARG A 56 -25.68 -18.79 -6.55
C ARG A 56 -26.47 -18.00 -5.50
N ALA A 57 -25.79 -17.07 -4.85
CA ALA A 57 -26.41 -16.09 -3.96
C ALA A 57 -25.98 -14.69 -4.41
N LEU A 58 -26.93 -13.77 -4.54
CA LEU A 58 -26.68 -12.39 -4.92
C LEU A 58 -26.50 -11.57 -3.64
N TYR A 59 -25.27 -11.13 -3.44
CA TYR A 59 -24.88 -10.28 -2.34
C TYR A 59 -24.95 -8.82 -2.79
N PRO A 60 -25.56 -7.91 -2.00
CA PRO A 60 -25.40 -6.49 -2.26
C PRO A 60 -23.92 -6.09 -2.23
N GLU A 61 -23.56 -5.04 -2.96
CA GLU A 61 -22.17 -4.59 -3.14
C GLU A 61 -21.46 -4.36 -1.80
N ASP A 62 -22.13 -3.72 -0.84
CA ASP A 62 -21.58 -3.44 0.50
C ASP A 62 -21.51 -4.66 1.43
N CYS A 63 -22.08 -5.82 1.03
CA CYS A 63 -22.20 -7.01 1.87
C CYS A 63 -21.59 -8.26 1.20
N PRO A 64 -20.31 -8.25 0.77
CA PRO A 64 -19.73 -9.38 0.07
C PRO A 64 -19.70 -10.64 0.94
N ARG A 65 -19.85 -11.81 0.31
CA ARG A 65 -20.06 -13.13 0.94
C ARG A 65 -19.17 -13.44 2.13
N SER A 66 -17.90 -13.04 2.08
CA SER A 66 -16.89 -13.37 3.08
C SER A 66 -16.73 -12.34 4.20
N ARG A 67 -17.44 -11.20 4.15
CA ARG A 67 -17.19 -10.08 5.08
C ARG A 67 -18.30 -9.90 6.11
N TRP A 68 -17.88 -9.75 7.35
CA TRP A 68 -18.77 -9.47 8.48
C TRP A 68 -18.98 -7.97 8.70
N TYR A 69 -18.15 -7.15 8.04
CA TYR A 69 -18.13 -5.70 8.06
C TYR A 69 -18.41 -5.18 6.66
N ALA A 70 -19.08 -4.05 6.57
CA ALA A 70 -19.23 -3.30 5.32
C ALA A 70 -17.87 -2.92 4.74
N ILE A 71 -17.81 -2.79 3.42
CA ILE A 71 -16.60 -2.38 2.71
C ILE A 71 -16.10 -1.02 3.20
N SER A 72 -17.02 -0.09 3.43
CA SER A 72 -16.73 1.26 3.92
C SER A 72 -15.97 1.30 5.26
N ILE A 73 -16.28 0.41 6.21
CA ILE A 73 -15.52 0.32 7.48
C ILE A 73 -14.07 -0.09 7.21
N GLN A 74 -13.89 -1.09 6.35
CA GLN A 74 -12.55 -1.55 5.98
C GLN A 74 -11.75 -0.43 5.30
N GLU A 75 -12.36 0.32 4.39
CA GLU A 75 -11.70 1.43 3.69
C GLU A 75 -11.30 2.55 4.65
N HIS A 76 -12.19 2.93 5.57
CA HIS A 76 -11.89 3.93 6.59
C HIS A 76 -10.72 3.49 7.50
N PHE A 77 -10.72 2.23 7.94
CA PHE A 77 -9.58 1.67 8.68
C PHE A 77 -8.27 1.77 7.89
N LEU A 78 -8.30 1.45 6.59
CA LEU A 78 -7.10 1.49 5.75
C LEU A 78 -6.57 2.92 5.56
N ILE A 79 -7.47 3.91 5.43
CA ILE A 79 -7.07 5.32 5.37
C ILE A 79 -6.33 5.71 6.65
N LEU A 80 -6.93 5.43 7.82
CA LEU A 80 -6.29 5.72 9.11
C LEU A 80 -4.93 5.03 9.25
N ALA A 81 -4.83 3.76 8.83
CA ALA A 81 -3.58 3.01 8.85
C ALA A 81 -2.50 3.60 7.93
N SER A 82 -2.90 4.13 6.76
CA SER A 82 -1.97 4.75 5.80
C SER A 82 -1.41 6.08 6.28
N HIS A 83 -2.15 6.85 7.07
CA HIS A 83 -1.69 8.12 7.64
C HIS A 83 -0.77 7.96 8.87
N ARG A 84 -0.24 6.75 9.11
CA ARG A 84 0.55 6.41 10.31
C ARG A 84 -0.16 6.80 11.62
N ALA A 85 -1.49 6.77 11.63
CA ALA A 85 -2.23 7.05 12.86
C ALA A 85 -1.83 6.02 13.93
N PRO A 86 -1.63 6.44 15.19
CA PRO A 86 -1.33 5.55 16.30
C PRO A 86 -2.30 4.36 16.36
N GLU A 87 -1.83 3.20 16.85
CA GLU A 87 -2.72 2.02 16.98
C GLU A 87 -3.94 2.35 17.85
N SER A 88 -3.83 3.27 18.81
CA SER A 88 -4.95 3.78 19.58
C SER A 88 -6.06 4.39 18.71
N VAL A 89 -5.71 5.25 17.74
CA VAL A 89 -6.68 5.85 16.80
C VAL A 89 -7.34 4.79 15.90
N GLN A 90 -6.56 3.78 15.49
CA GLN A 90 -7.10 2.63 14.75
C GLN A 90 -8.01 1.74 15.63
N ASN A 91 -7.74 1.67 16.94
CA ASN A 91 -8.54 0.96 17.93
C ASN A 91 -9.80 1.74 18.33
N ASP A 92 -9.77 3.07 18.31
CA ASP A 92 -10.91 3.93 18.62
C ASP A 92 -12.03 3.76 17.60
N LEU A 93 -11.71 3.36 16.37
CA LEU A 93 -12.71 2.91 15.39
C LEU A 93 -13.59 1.78 15.97
N ALA A 94 -13.02 0.82 16.68
CA ALA A 94 -13.80 -0.27 17.29
C ALA A 94 -14.72 0.23 18.42
N LYS A 95 -14.23 1.19 19.22
CA LYS A 95 -15.02 1.82 20.30
C LYS A 95 -16.20 2.60 19.71
N ASN A 96 -15.94 3.44 18.71
CA ASN A 96 -16.96 4.26 18.05
C ASN A 96 -18.01 3.42 17.32
N LEU A 97 -17.63 2.25 16.80
CA LEU A 97 -18.54 1.33 16.13
C LEU A 97 -19.39 0.50 17.11
N GLY A 98 -19.00 0.40 18.39
CA GLY A 98 -19.70 -0.42 19.38
C GLY A 98 -19.56 -1.93 19.17
N PHE A 99 -18.57 -2.38 18.39
CA PHE A 99 -18.29 -3.81 18.19
C PHE A 99 -16.80 -4.07 17.92
N PRO A 100 -16.28 -5.26 18.30
CA PRO A 100 -14.84 -5.49 18.38
C PRO A 100 -14.20 -5.67 17.01
N LEU A 101 -13.30 -4.75 16.63
CA LEU A 101 -12.43 -4.93 15.47
C LEU A 101 -11.17 -5.71 15.87
N THR A 102 -11.26 -7.04 15.91
CA THR A 102 -10.19 -7.92 16.40
C THR A 102 -8.87 -7.77 15.60
N ARG A 103 -7.73 -7.97 16.26
CA ARG A 103 -6.39 -7.97 15.62
C ARG A 103 -6.32 -8.84 14.35
N PRO A 104 -6.84 -10.08 14.31
CA PRO A 104 -6.88 -10.88 13.09
C PRO A 104 -7.65 -10.23 11.93
N THR A 105 -8.71 -9.49 12.22
CA THR A 105 -9.51 -8.76 11.22
C THR A 105 -8.68 -7.63 10.61
N ARG A 106 -8.07 -6.80 11.46
CA ARG A 106 -7.20 -5.68 11.03
C ARG A 106 -6.04 -6.17 10.16
N LEU A 107 -5.34 -7.21 10.61
CA LEU A 107 -4.23 -7.80 9.84
C LEU A 107 -4.68 -8.36 8.49
N ARG A 108 -5.88 -8.96 8.41
CA ARG A 108 -6.44 -9.45 7.15
C ARG A 108 -6.71 -8.29 6.18
N TRP A 109 -7.21 -7.17 6.67
CA TRP A 109 -7.46 -5.98 5.85
C TRP A 109 -6.16 -5.36 5.34
N LEU A 110 -5.16 -5.20 6.20
CA LEU A 110 -3.83 -4.72 5.81
C LEU A 110 -3.20 -5.61 4.73
N ARG A 111 -3.23 -6.94 4.92
CA ARG A 111 -2.74 -7.89 3.89
C ARG A 111 -3.51 -7.78 2.58
N SER A 112 -4.83 -7.62 2.64
CA SER A 112 -5.67 -7.47 1.44
C SER A 112 -5.35 -6.17 0.69
N ALA A 113 -5.10 -5.08 1.42
CA ALA A 113 -4.67 -3.80 0.86
C ALA A 113 -3.29 -3.92 0.21
N GLY A 114 -2.31 -4.54 0.89
CA GLY A 114 -0.98 -4.80 0.32
C GLY A 114 -1.04 -5.64 -0.96
N ALA A 115 -1.89 -6.68 -0.99
CA ALA A 115 -2.09 -7.48 -2.20
C ALA A 115 -2.75 -6.67 -3.34
N ARG A 116 -3.69 -5.76 -3.03
CA ARG A 116 -4.28 -4.84 -4.02
C ARG A 116 -3.23 -3.88 -4.56
N ALA A 117 -2.44 -3.25 -3.69
CA ALA A 117 -1.36 -2.34 -4.08
C ALA A 117 -0.35 -3.04 -4.99
N LYS A 118 0.10 -4.27 -4.64
CA LYS A 118 0.98 -5.08 -5.48
C LYS A 118 0.41 -5.35 -6.87
N ARG A 119 -0.89 -5.68 -6.97
CA ARG A 119 -1.54 -5.90 -8.28
C ARG A 119 -1.63 -4.62 -9.13
N LEU A 120 -1.94 -3.49 -8.50
CA LEU A 120 -1.96 -2.19 -9.19
C LEU A 120 -0.56 -1.84 -9.71
N LEU A 121 0.46 -1.95 -8.85
CA LEU A 121 1.85 -1.73 -9.23
C LEU A 121 2.27 -2.63 -10.41
N GLN A 122 1.95 -3.93 -10.36
CA GLN A 122 2.23 -4.86 -11.46
C GLN A 122 1.47 -4.55 -12.75
N ARG A 123 0.30 -3.91 -12.68
CA ARG A 123 -0.45 -3.46 -13.85
C ARG A 123 0.23 -2.25 -14.46
N GLU A 124 0.53 -1.23 -13.66
CA GLU A 124 1.20 -0.01 -14.14
C GLU A 124 2.59 -0.33 -14.71
N ASN A 125 3.37 -1.18 -14.04
CA ASN A 125 4.67 -1.63 -14.55
C ASN A 125 4.58 -2.31 -15.91
N ARG A 126 3.48 -3.02 -16.21
CA ARG A 126 3.26 -3.61 -17.54
C ARG A 126 2.98 -2.55 -18.59
N LEU A 127 2.20 -1.52 -18.24
CA LEU A 127 1.91 -0.40 -19.13
C LEU A 127 3.15 0.46 -19.42
N LEU A 128 4.03 0.61 -18.42
CA LEU A 128 5.22 1.44 -18.48
C LEU A 128 6.48 0.68 -18.92
N ARG A 129 6.40 -0.64 -19.14
CA ARG A 129 7.56 -1.45 -19.52
C ARG A 129 8.20 -0.92 -20.80
N GLY A 130 9.47 -0.55 -20.69
CA GLY A 130 10.23 0.03 -21.80
C GLY A 130 9.78 1.42 -22.21
N ARG A 131 8.90 2.10 -21.46
CA ARG A 131 8.40 3.46 -21.72
C ARG A 131 8.87 4.50 -20.70
N VAL A 132 9.51 4.07 -19.61
CA VAL A 132 10.08 4.98 -18.62
C VAL A 132 11.16 5.82 -19.30
N TYR A 133 10.92 7.12 -19.43
CA TYR A 133 11.88 8.02 -20.07
C TYR A 133 12.88 8.54 -19.04
N TRP A 134 12.35 9.16 -17.97
CA TRP A 134 13.10 9.52 -16.77
C TRP A 134 12.62 8.71 -15.57
N GLY A 135 13.58 8.15 -14.85
CA GLY A 135 13.35 7.52 -13.57
C GLY A 135 13.60 8.50 -12.42
N SER A 136 12.93 8.32 -11.28
CA SER A 136 13.30 8.98 -10.02
C SER A 136 13.54 7.93 -8.95
N VAL A 137 14.71 7.95 -8.32
CA VAL A 137 15.03 7.08 -7.18
C VAL A 137 15.16 7.91 -5.93
N ASP A 138 14.43 7.53 -4.89
CA ASP A 138 14.50 8.17 -3.57
C ASP A 138 14.88 7.14 -2.50
N GLU A 139 15.74 7.55 -1.57
CA GLU A 139 16.14 6.75 -0.42
C GLU A 139 15.54 7.35 0.86
N TRP A 140 15.06 6.50 1.77
CA TRP A 140 14.74 6.93 3.13
C TRP A 140 15.20 5.92 4.17
N ALA A 141 15.59 6.41 5.34
CA ALA A 141 15.82 5.56 6.50
C ALA A 141 14.50 5.27 7.25
N PHE A 142 14.35 4.08 7.82
CA PHE A 142 13.20 3.70 8.64
C PHE A 142 13.57 2.82 9.83
N GLY A 143 12.66 2.71 10.80
CA GLY A 143 12.83 1.91 12.01
C GLY A 143 13.27 2.72 13.24
N ARG A 144 12.83 2.29 14.42
CA ARG A 144 13.25 2.86 15.72
C ARG A 144 14.45 2.12 16.35
N GLY A 145 14.90 1.01 15.76
CA GLY A 145 16.05 0.19 16.17
C GLY A 145 17.18 0.22 15.13
N PRO A 146 17.81 -0.92 14.75
CA PRO A 146 18.82 -0.89 13.68
C PRO A 146 18.20 -0.25 12.43
N LYS A 147 18.84 0.83 11.94
CA LYS A 147 18.32 1.65 10.84
C LYS A 147 18.14 0.77 9.60
N GLY A 148 16.89 0.65 9.14
CA GLY A 148 16.56 0.14 7.83
C GLY A 148 16.65 1.24 6.77
N TYR A 149 16.81 0.84 5.52
CA TYR A 149 16.87 1.72 4.35
C TYR A 149 15.86 1.25 3.31
N GLY A 150 15.05 2.16 2.84
CA GLY A 150 14.09 1.95 1.77
C GLY A 150 14.51 2.70 0.52
N TYR A 151 14.23 2.09 -0.62
CA TYR A 151 14.41 2.68 -1.94
C TYR A 151 13.08 2.66 -2.69
N LEU A 152 12.71 3.77 -3.29
CA LEU A 152 11.50 3.89 -4.11
C LEU A 152 11.91 4.36 -5.49
N TYR A 153 11.37 3.70 -6.49
CA TYR A 153 11.57 4.02 -7.89
C TYR A 153 10.26 4.48 -8.50
N PHE A 154 10.27 5.66 -9.11
CA PHE A 154 9.12 6.31 -9.74
C PHE A 154 9.40 6.64 -11.20
N GLU A 155 8.33 6.76 -11.99
CA GLU A 155 8.37 7.48 -13.25
C GLU A 155 8.39 8.99 -12.92
N ALA A 156 9.42 9.70 -13.39
CA ALA A 156 9.72 11.05 -12.91
C ALA A 156 8.71 12.13 -13.33
N TRP A 157 8.02 11.95 -14.46
CA TRP A 157 7.05 12.92 -14.97
C TRP A 157 5.70 12.79 -14.27
N THR A 158 5.22 11.57 -14.11
CA THR A 158 3.90 11.31 -13.53
C THR A 158 3.95 11.10 -12.02
N GLY A 159 5.14 10.93 -11.43
CA GLY A 159 5.32 10.54 -10.04
C GLY A 159 4.75 9.15 -9.73
N CYS A 160 4.53 8.31 -10.75
CA CYS A 160 3.91 7.00 -10.57
C CYS A 160 4.91 6.08 -9.89
N PRO A 161 4.59 5.48 -8.73
CA PRO A 161 5.49 4.51 -8.10
C PRO A 161 5.57 3.27 -8.99
N LEU A 162 6.79 2.86 -9.33
CA LEU A 162 7.10 1.71 -10.17
C LEU A 162 7.57 0.52 -9.33
N TRP A 163 8.40 0.78 -8.33
CA TRP A 163 8.86 -0.26 -7.42
C TRP A 163 9.32 0.33 -6.10
N GLY A 164 9.36 -0.51 -5.07
CA GLY A 164 9.99 -0.19 -3.80
C GLY A 164 10.69 -1.41 -3.24
N ASP A 165 11.81 -1.18 -2.56
CA ASP A 165 12.56 -2.23 -1.86
C ASP A 165 13.01 -1.74 -0.48
N LEU A 166 13.14 -2.68 0.46
CA LEU A 166 13.50 -2.42 1.86
C LEU A 166 14.66 -3.32 2.27
N GLY A 167 15.66 -2.75 2.94
CA GLY A 167 16.85 -3.43 3.42
C GLY A 167 17.30 -2.96 4.79
N HIS A 168 18.22 -3.71 5.39
CA HIS A 168 18.84 -3.39 6.69
C HIS A 168 20.14 -2.57 6.55
N ARG A 169 20.64 -2.41 5.32
CA ARG A 169 21.84 -1.63 4.97
C ARG A 169 21.63 -1.02 3.58
N ARG A 170 22.32 0.09 3.34
CA ARG A 170 22.46 0.64 1.99
C ARG A 170 23.25 -0.31 1.11
N ARG A 171 22.78 -0.55 -0.11
CA ARG A 171 23.39 -1.48 -1.08
C ARG A 171 23.04 -1.06 -2.50
N TYR A 172 24.05 -0.78 -3.31
CA TYR A 172 23.85 -0.43 -4.71
C TYR A 172 23.15 -1.54 -5.50
N GLU A 173 23.31 -2.82 -5.12
CA GLU A 173 22.66 -3.94 -5.82
C GLU A 173 21.14 -3.83 -5.81
N ARG A 174 20.56 -3.27 -4.73
CA ARG A 174 19.12 -3.03 -4.63
C ARG A 174 18.68 -1.96 -5.60
N VAL A 175 19.41 -0.84 -5.65
CA VAL A 175 19.13 0.24 -6.61
C VAL A 175 19.30 -0.26 -8.05
N ARG A 176 20.34 -1.04 -8.31
CA ARG A 176 20.56 -1.72 -9.60
C ARG A 176 19.39 -2.60 -9.98
N GLU A 177 18.87 -3.42 -9.07
CA GLU A 177 17.71 -4.28 -9.34
C GLU A 177 16.43 -3.49 -9.63
N LEU A 178 16.20 -2.38 -8.92
CA LEU A 178 15.08 -1.48 -9.19
C LEU A 178 15.13 -0.95 -10.62
N LEU A 179 16.29 -0.40 -11.00
CA LEU A 179 16.52 0.21 -12.30
C LEU A 179 16.55 -0.83 -13.42
N TRP A 180 17.17 -2.00 -13.21
CA TRP A 180 17.25 -3.07 -14.21
C TRP A 180 15.88 -3.63 -14.60
N ARG A 181 14.94 -3.72 -13.66
CA ARG A 181 13.59 -4.24 -13.93
C ARG A 181 12.78 -3.34 -14.86
N LEU A 182 12.97 -2.03 -14.74
CA LEU A 182 12.25 -1.01 -15.49
C LEU A 182 13.25 0.08 -15.90
N PRO A 183 14.15 -0.23 -16.85
CA PRO A 183 15.27 0.65 -17.18
C PRO A 183 14.75 1.96 -17.78
N PRO A 184 15.19 3.12 -17.25
CA PRO A 184 14.88 4.39 -17.86
C PRO A 184 15.61 4.51 -19.19
N ARG A 185 15.03 5.23 -20.15
CA ARG A 185 15.63 5.43 -21.48
C ARG A 185 16.69 6.52 -21.49
N LEU A 186 16.49 7.61 -20.73
CA LEU A 186 17.36 8.77 -20.75
C LEU A 186 18.19 8.91 -19.48
N GLY A 187 17.57 8.78 -18.30
CA GLY A 187 18.30 9.02 -17.06
C GLY A 187 17.50 8.84 -15.79
N VAL A 188 18.17 9.12 -14.67
CA VAL A 188 17.61 9.05 -13.31
C VAL A 188 17.82 10.37 -12.58
N VAL A 189 16.77 10.82 -11.91
CA VAL A 189 16.83 11.86 -10.88
C VAL A 189 16.93 11.19 -9.51
N SER A 190 17.82 11.64 -8.64
CA SER A 190 17.84 11.15 -7.25
C SER A 190 18.23 12.21 -6.24
N ASP A 191 18.08 11.90 -4.95
CA ASP A 191 18.67 12.61 -3.81
C ASP A 191 20.22 12.59 -3.80
N GLY A 192 20.80 11.93 -4.81
CA GLY A 192 22.20 11.69 -5.10
C GLY A 192 22.95 10.89 -4.04
N ALA A 193 22.29 9.90 -3.44
CA ALA A 193 22.95 8.81 -2.74
C ALA A 193 24.01 8.12 -3.63
N GLN A 194 25.14 7.75 -3.03
CA GLN A 194 26.30 7.16 -3.72
C GLN A 194 25.91 5.85 -4.44
N GLU A 195 25.06 5.06 -3.81
CA GLU A 195 24.56 3.78 -4.29
C GLU A 195 23.79 3.92 -5.61
N VAL A 196 23.16 5.07 -5.86
CA VAL A 196 22.49 5.36 -7.13
C VAL A 196 23.52 5.62 -8.23
N GLY A 197 24.57 6.40 -7.94
CA GLY A 197 25.67 6.65 -8.86
C GLY A 197 26.38 5.36 -9.26
N GLU A 198 26.69 4.49 -8.29
CA GLU A 198 27.31 3.18 -8.50
C GLU A 198 26.44 2.28 -9.37
N ALA A 199 25.12 2.20 -9.09
CA ALA A 199 24.18 1.42 -9.88
C ALA A 199 24.08 1.92 -11.33
N LEU A 200 24.06 3.23 -11.55
CA LEU A 200 24.06 3.83 -12.90
C LEU A 200 25.35 3.56 -13.66
N GLY A 201 26.50 3.64 -12.98
CA GLY A 201 27.80 3.29 -13.55
C GLY A 201 27.84 1.85 -14.04
N TRP A 202 27.22 0.92 -13.31
CA TRP A 202 27.09 -0.48 -13.70
C TRP A 202 26.13 -0.69 -14.88
N LEU A 203 24.99 -0.01 -14.91
CA LEU A 203 23.99 -0.14 -15.99
C LEU A 203 24.46 0.40 -17.35
N GLY A 204 25.55 1.17 -17.36
CA GLY A 204 26.23 1.62 -18.56
C GLY A 204 26.13 3.14 -18.78
N ARG A 205 27.15 3.70 -19.43
CA ARG A 205 27.47 5.13 -19.54
C ARG A 205 26.51 6.01 -20.38
N ARG A 206 25.32 5.52 -20.75
CA ARG A 206 24.36 6.28 -21.58
C ARG A 206 23.22 6.90 -20.78
N LEU A 207 23.09 6.59 -19.49
CA LEU A 207 22.07 7.19 -18.63
C LEU A 207 22.59 8.47 -18.00
N LEU A 208 21.82 9.55 -18.14
CA LEU A 208 22.05 10.79 -17.42
C LEU A 208 21.72 10.62 -15.94
N TRP A 209 22.49 11.26 -15.07
CA TRP A 209 22.20 11.36 -13.65
C TRP A 209 22.00 12.81 -13.27
N ALA A 210 20.83 13.13 -12.72
CA ALA A 210 20.50 14.45 -12.22
C ALA A 210 20.21 14.41 -10.71
N ARG A 211 20.61 15.47 -10.02
CA ARG A 211 20.24 15.69 -8.61
C ARG A 211 18.83 16.28 -8.56
N CYS A 212 18.00 15.78 -7.65
CA CYS A 212 16.67 16.30 -7.40
C CYS A 212 16.74 17.75 -6.90
N ALA A 213 16.06 18.67 -7.60
CA ALA A 213 16.06 20.09 -7.25
C ALA A 213 15.55 20.35 -5.82
N PHE A 214 14.53 19.62 -5.36
CA PHE A 214 14.02 19.73 -4.00
C PHE A 214 15.08 19.40 -2.95
N HIS A 215 15.79 18.28 -3.14
CA HIS A 215 16.87 17.87 -2.26
C HIS A 215 18.03 18.88 -2.27
N LEU A 216 18.40 19.39 -3.45
CA LEU A 216 19.42 20.42 -3.60
C LEU A 216 19.03 21.71 -2.87
N MET A 217 17.81 22.22 -3.05
CA MET A 217 17.33 23.42 -2.37
C MET A 217 17.31 23.23 -0.84
N ARG A 218 16.90 22.05 -0.37
CA ARG A 218 16.91 21.70 1.07
C ARG A 218 18.33 21.70 1.64
N GLU A 219 19.30 21.14 0.92
CA GLU A 219 20.70 21.13 1.32
C GLU A 219 21.31 22.53 1.34
N VAL A 220 21.02 23.35 0.33
CA VAL A 220 21.47 24.75 0.26
C VAL A 220 20.91 25.54 1.44
N ARG A 221 19.61 25.46 1.69
CA ARG A 221 18.97 26.11 2.85
C ARG A 221 19.61 25.68 4.17
N ALA A 222 19.78 24.37 4.39
CA ALA A 222 20.40 23.86 5.61
C ALA A 222 21.87 24.29 5.79
N LYS A 223 22.59 24.61 4.71
CA LYS A 223 23.94 25.19 4.78
C LYS A 223 23.89 26.68 5.12
N VAL A 224 22.96 27.44 4.54
CA VAL A 224 22.76 28.86 4.83
C VAL A 224 22.35 29.04 6.29
N ASP A 225 21.39 28.25 6.78
CA ASP A 225 20.92 28.32 8.17
C ASP A 225 22.07 28.01 9.16
N ARG A 226 22.92 27.02 8.86
CA ARG A 226 24.10 26.70 9.69
C ARG A 226 25.12 27.84 9.73
N LYS A 227 25.38 28.50 8.60
CA LYS A 227 26.28 29.67 8.53
C LYS A 227 25.70 30.90 9.24
N ALA A 228 24.38 31.06 9.23
CA ALA A 228 23.70 32.13 9.97
C ALA A 228 23.72 31.91 11.49
N VAL A 229 23.75 30.64 11.94
CA VAL A 229 23.76 30.26 13.36
C VAL A 229 25.19 30.08 13.92
N GLY A 230 26.19 29.81 13.06
CA GLY A 230 27.57 29.59 13.47
C GLY A 230 28.55 30.44 12.65
N GLY A 231 29.09 31.48 13.29
CA GLY A 231 30.35 32.08 12.87
C GLY A 231 31.45 31.03 12.77
N ASP A 232 32.34 31.25 11.82
CA ASP A 232 33.50 30.45 11.43
C ASP A 232 34.10 29.57 12.55
N THR A 233 33.85 28.26 12.49
CA THR A 233 34.77 27.25 13.05
C THR A 233 34.86 26.08 12.07
N GLY A 234 36.02 25.98 11.43
CA GLY A 234 36.37 24.88 10.54
C GLY A 234 36.33 23.54 11.26
N GLY A 235 35.89 22.51 10.54
CA GLY A 235 35.80 21.15 11.06
C GLY A 235 34.82 20.31 10.25
N SER A 236 35.27 19.83 9.09
CA SER A 236 34.54 18.86 8.28
C SER A 236 34.65 17.48 8.90
N GLU A 237 33.59 16.99 9.55
CA GLU A 237 33.36 15.57 9.73
C GLU A 237 31.87 15.26 9.98
N GLY A 238 31.29 14.40 9.12
CA GLY A 238 30.25 13.45 9.50
C GLY A 238 28.98 13.93 10.21
N ALA A 239 28.32 15.01 9.78
CA ALA A 239 26.98 15.33 10.28
C ALA A 239 25.89 14.45 9.62
N ALA A 240 25.81 13.19 10.06
CA ALA A 240 24.62 12.37 9.89
C ALA A 240 23.48 13.05 10.66
N GLY A 241 22.63 13.78 9.94
CA GLY A 241 21.49 14.50 10.49
C GLY A 241 20.49 13.56 11.16
N ALA A 242 20.67 13.35 12.45
CA ALA A 242 19.59 13.00 13.37
C ALA A 242 18.71 14.23 13.53
N TRP A 243 17.49 14.17 12.98
CA TRP A 243 16.39 14.99 13.48
C TRP A 243 15.21 14.07 13.75
N ALA A 244 14.96 13.92 15.05
CA ALA A 244 13.82 13.25 15.63
C ALA A 244 12.55 13.95 15.17
N TRP A 245 11.63 13.17 14.60
CA TRP A 245 10.24 13.59 14.52
C TRP A 245 9.63 13.46 15.91
N GLY A 246 8.91 14.52 16.29
CA GLY A 246 8.29 14.79 17.58
C GLY A 246 7.81 13.60 18.41
N GLU A 247 7.93 13.83 19.71
CA GLU A 247 7.53 12.98 20.82
C GLU A 247 6.13 12.39 20.69
N GLY A 248 6.02 11.14 21.14
CA GLY A 248 4.83 10.30 21.04
C GLY A 248 5.26 8.85 21.25
N GLY A 249 5.66 8.53 22.49
CA GLY A 249 6.01 7.17 22.91
C GLY A 249 4.81 6.22 22.85
N VAL A 250 5.08 4.92 22.72
CA VAL A 250 4.65 3.85 23.63
C VAL A 250 5.52 2.61 23.31
N LEU A 251 6.00 1.96 24.37
CA LEU A 251 6.77 0.72 24.37
C LEU A 251 6.08 -0.41 23.58
N LEU A 252 6.88 -1.23 22.90
CA LEU A 252 6.52 -2.61 22.60
C LEU A 252 7.63 -3.49 23.17
N GLU A 253 7.43 -3.92 24.41
CA GLU A 253 8.11 -5.09 24.95
C GLU A 253 7.60 -6.37 24.26
N GLY A 254 8.52 -7.31 24.05
CA GLY A 254 8.21 -8.74 24.08
C GLY A 254 7.74 -9.39 22.78
N ALA A 255 8.65 -10.08 22.10
CA ALA A 255 8.60 -11.54 21.96
C ALA A 255 9.77 -12.03 21.08
N SER A 256 10.91 -12.23 21.73
CA SER A 256 11.90 -13.20 21.28
C SER A 256 11.40 -14.58 21.70
N ALA A 257 11.32 -15.52 20.79
CA ALA A 257 11.35 -16.94 21.12
C ALA A 257 12.59 -17.53 20.44
N PRO A 258 13.50 -18.21 21.16
CA PRO A 258 14.59 -18.93 20.56
C PRO A 258 14.06 -20.23 19.96
N VAL A 259 14.56 -20.61 18.80
CA VAL A 259 14.46 -21.98 18.31
C VAL A 259 15.87 -22.55 18.43
N GLY A 260 16.04 -23.47 19.38
CA GLY A 260 17.15 -24.41 19.40
C GLY A 260 16.97 -25.50 18.37
#